data_AF-A0ABD1TE40-F1
#
_entry.id   AF-A0ABD1TE40-F1
#
_cell.length_a   1.000
_cell.length_b   1.000
_cell.length_c   1.000
_cell.angle_alpha   90.00
_cell.angle_beta   90.00
_cell.angle_gamma   90.00
#
_symmetry.space_group_name_H-M   'P 1'
#
loop_
_entity.id
_entity.type
_entity.pdbx_description
1 polymer ?
#
loop_
_entity_poly.entity_id
_entity_poly.type
_entity_poly.pdbx_seq_one_letter_code
_entity_poly.pdbx_strand_id
1 'polypeptide(L)'
;MRNTYCMYDLGIEFGAALSISKVIFNLNEVNFSEGKLIFTKIADHMEKIASGFIRNSASLGGNLVMSQRKNFPSDISTLLLAVDSSVSILTGPSCEKITME
;
A
#
# COMPACT_ATOMS: atom_id res chain seq x y z
N MET A 1 15.95 12.65 -5.12
CA MET A 1 14.84 11.68 -4.95
C MET A 1 13.80 12.37 -4.08
N ARG A 2 12.58 12.65 -4.57
CA ARG A 2 11.51 13.16 -3.69
C ARG A 2 11.02 11.98 -2.84
N ASN A 3 10.93 12.15 -1.52
CA ASN A 3 10.31 11.14 -0.65
C ASN A 3 8.87 10.91 -1.14
N THR A 4 8.55 9.67 -1.49
CA THR A 4 7.21 9.28 -1.99
C THR A 4 6.32 8.71 -0.89
N TYR A 5 6.76 8.79 0.36
CA TYR A 5 6.03 8.37 1.55
C TYR A 5 6.30 9.36 2.69
N CYS A 6 5.33 9.50 3.59
CA CYS A 6 5.46 10.25 4.83
C CYS A 6 5.51 9.27 6.00
N MET A 7 6.40 9.54 6.95
CA MET A 7 6.55 8.76 8.18
C MET A 7 5.86 9.50 9.31
N TYR A 8 5.05 8.76 10.08
CA TYR A 8 4.40 9.24 11.30
C TYR A 8 4.75 8.31 12.45
N ASP A 9 4.59 8.76 13.70
CA ASP A 9 4.81 7.97 14.92
C ASP A 9 3.96 6.66 14.98
N LEU A 10 3.01 6.48 14.06
CA LEU A 10 2.08 5.33 13.99
C LEU A 10 2.20 4.45 12.72
N GLY A 11 3.03 4.78 11.73
CA GLY A 11 3.12 3.99 10.49
C GLY A 11 3.68 4.72 9.26
N ILE A 12 3.45 4.13 8.08
CA ILE A 12 3.93 4.62 6.77
C ILE A 12 2.76 4.96 5.85
N GLU A 13 2.80 6.13 5.22
CA GLU A 13 1.80 6.56 4.24
C GLU A 13 2.34 6.47 2.82
N PHE A 14 1.60 5.80 1.93
CA PHE A 14 1.93 5.66 0.52
C PHE A 14 0.96 6.41 -0.38
N GLY A 15 1.49 7.12 -1.36
CA GLY A 15 0.67 7.68 -2.44
C GLY A 15 -0.03 6.56 -3.23
N ALA A 16 -1.33 6.71 -3.48
CA ALA A 16 -2.15 5.70 -4.17
C ALA A 16 -1.64 5.31 -5.57
N ALA A 17 -0.94 6.23 -6.26
CA ALA A 17 -0.36 5.98 -7.58
C ALA A 17 0.99 5.24 -7.57
N LEU A 18 1.55 4.96 -6.39
CA LEU A 18 2.79 4.19 -6.30
C LEU A 18 2.60 2.77 -6.79
N SER A 19 3.58 2.31 -7.57
CA SER A 19 3.63 0.94 -8.02
C SER A 19 3.93 0.00 -6.86
N ILE A 20 3.45 -1.24 -6.94
CA ILE A 20 3.67 -2.25 -5.90
C ILE A 20 5.17 -2.45 -5.67
N SER A 21 5.99 -2.50 -6.73
CA SER A 21 7.44 -2.64 -6.58
C SER A 21 8.08 -1.51 -5.76
N LYS A 22 7.61 -0.27 -5.93
CA LYS A 22 8.10 0.86 -5.13
C LYS A 22 7.65 0.74 -3.67
N VAL A 23 6.45 0.24 -3.41
CA VAL A 23 5.98 0.00 -2.04
C VAL A 23 6.83 -1.05 -1.35
N ILE A 24 7.09 -2.18 -2.01
CA ILE A 24 7.98 -3.25 -1.52
C ILE A 24 9.37 -2.69 -1.17
N PHE A 25 9.97 -1.92 -2.08
CA PHE A 25 11.25 -1.27 -1.85
C PHE A 25 11.21 -0.41 -0.58
N ASN A 26 10.22 0.48 -0.46
CA ASN A 26 10.14 1.39 0.69
C ASN A 26 9.87 0.66 2.01
N LEU A 27 9.08 -0.42 2.02
CA LEU A 27 8.83 -1.25 3.21
C LEU A 27 10.12 -1.93 3.71
N ASN A 28 10.99 -2.36 2.79
CA ASN A 28 12.26 -3.00 3.15
C ASN A 28 13.33 -2.01 3.62
N GLU A 29 13.27 -0.76 3.17
CA GLU A 29 14.21 0.29 3.58
C GLU A 29 13.88 0.91 4.95
N VAL A 30 12.71 0.59 5.56
CA VAL A 30 12.34 1.10 6.88
C VAL A 30 13.24 0.49 7.97
N ASN A 31 14.02 1.33 8.63
CA ASN A 31 14.98 0.94 9.68
C ASN A 31 14.49 1.17 11.13
N PHE A 32 13.17 1.24 11.36
CA PHE A 32 12.61 1.33 12.71
C PHE A 32 12.70 0.00 13.47
N SER A 33 13.19 0.01 14.71
CA SER A 33 13.30 -1.19 15.55
C SER A 33 11.93 -1.80 15.89
N GLU A 34 10.90 -0.96 16.06
CA GLU A 34 9.52 -1.36 16.23
C GLU A 34 8.81 -1.33 14.87
N GLY A 35 8.30 -2.48 14.40
CA GLY A 35 7.54 -2.59 13.15
C GLY A 35 8.32 -3.07 11.92
N LYS A 36 9.66 -3.07 11.91
CA LYS A 36 10.46 -3.61 10.78
C LYS A 36 10.07 -5.03 10.40
N LEU A 37 9.86 -5.91 11.38
CA LEU A 37 9.43 -7.28 11.11
C LEU A 37 8.07 -7.34 10.39
N ILE A 38 7.14 -6.46 10.73
CA ILE A 38 5.80 -6.40 10.11
C ILE A 38 5.94 -5.89 8.67
N PHE A 39 6.65 -4.79 8.46
CA PHE A 39 6.85 -4.22 7.12
C PHE A 39 7.58 -5.18 6.18
N THR A 40 8.62 -5.88 6.65
CA THR A 40 9.30 -6.91 5.85
C THR A 40 8.35 -8.06 5.51
N LYS A 41 7.51 -8.53 6.44
CA LYS A 41 6.51 -9.58 6.15
C LYS A 41 5.47 -9.14 5.12
N ILE A 42 5.03 -7.88 5.17
CA ILE A 42 4.13 -7.30 4.16
C ILE A 42 4.83 -7.26 2.80
N ALA A 43 6.08 -6.80 2.74
CA ALA A 43 6.89 -6.76 1.52
C ALA A 43 7.09 -8.17 0.93
N ASP A 44 7.42 -9.16 1.76
CA ASP A 44 7.59 -10.56 1.36
C ASP A 44 6.30 -11.16 0.79
N HIS A 45 5.14 -10.75 1.29
CA HIS A 45 3.85 -11.18 0.73
C HIS A 45 3.59 -10.50 -0.62
N MET A 46 3.80 -9.18 -0.71
CA MET A 46 3.62 -8.43 -1.96
C MET A 46 4.54 -8.90 -3.08
N GLU A 47 5.74 -9.41 -2.77
CA GLU A 47 6.69 -9.93 -3.77
C GLU A 47 6.19 -11.22 -4.44
N LYS A 48 5.28 -11.95 -3.80
CA LYS A 48 4.62 -13.15 -4.35
C LYS A 48 3.44 -12.80 -5.26
N ILE A 49 2.98 -11.55 -5.24
CA ILE A 49 1.87 -11.08 -6.06
C ILE A 49 2.38 -10.82 -7.48
N ALA A 50 1.92 -11.66 -8.40
CA ALA A 50 2.19 -11.56 -9.83
C ALA A 50 3.69 -11.52 -10.20
N SER A 51 4.01 -11.16 -11.44
CA SER A 51 5.39 -10.96 -11.89
C SER A 51 5.89 -9.54 -11.59
N GLY A 52 7.21 -9.34 -11.58
CA GLY A 52 7.81 -8.02 -11.41
C GLY A 52 7.34 -7.00 -12.47
N PHE A 53 7.10 -7.43 -13.71
CA PHE A 53 6.55 -6.57 -14.76
C PHE A 53 5.15 -6.04 -14.42
N ILE A 54 4.30 -6.90 -13.84
CA ILE A 54 2.97 -6.49 -13.37
C ILE A 54 3.13 -5.54 -12.18
N ARG A 55 3.95 -5.87 -11.18
CA ARG A 55 4.17 -5.01 -10.00
C ARG A 55 4.75 -3.64 -10.33
N ASN A 56 5.54 -3.53 -11.38
CA ASN A 56 6.11 -2.25 -11.84
C ASN A 56 5.04 -1.31 -12.40
N SER A 57 3.98 -1.87 -12.99
CA SER A 57 2.90 -1.12 -13.64
C SER A 57 1.65 -0.98 -12.76
N ALA A 58 1.38 -1.95 -11.88
CA ALA A 58 0.22 -1.97 -11.00
C ALA A 58 0.42 -1.06 -9.78
N SER A 59 -0.58 -0.23 -9.48
CA SER A 59 -0.58 0.68 -8.33
C SER A 59 -1.44 0.17 -7.17
N LEU A 60 -1.18 0.66 -5.95
CA LEU A 60 -2.02 0.38 -4.78
C LEU A 60 -3.46 0.84 -5.00
N GLY A 61 -3.64 2.10 -5.39
CA GLY A 61 -4.95 2.70 -5.62
C GLY A 61 -5.71 2.03 -6.76
N GLY A 62 -5.01 1.63 -7.82
CA GLY A 62 -5.63 0.86 -8.92
C GLY A 62 -6.18 -0.48 -8.43
N ASN A 63 -5.45 -1.20 -7.57
CA ASN A 63 -5.92 -2.45 -6.98
C ASN A 63 -7.14 -2.24 -6.07
N LEU A 64 -7.11 -1.23 -5.20
CA LEU A 64 -8.22 -0.89 -4.31
C LEU A 64 -9.49 -0.53 -5.11
N VAL A 65 -9.38 0.38 -6.08
CA VAL A 65 -10.51 0.80 -6.92
C VAL A 65 -11.07 -0.37 -7.73
N MET A 66 -10.21 -1.21 -8.32
CA MET A 66 -10.66 -2.38 -9.08
C MET A 66 -11.34 -3.41 -8.19
N SER A 67 -10.86 -3.61 -6.97
CA SER A 67 -11.51 -4.51 -6.00
C SER A 67 -12.91 -4.03 -5.67
N GLN A 68 -13.04 -2.74 -5.31
CA GLN A 68 -14.29 -2.15 -4.85
C GLN A 68 -15.30 -1.90 -5.99
N ARG A 69 -14.84 -1.55 -7.20
CA ARG A 69 -15.73 -1.20 -8.33
C ARG A 69 -15.96 -2.32 -9.32
N LYS A 70 -15.07 -3.32 -9.39
CA LYS A 70 -15.08 -4.37 -10.43
C LYS A 70 -15.07 -5.78 -9.84
N ASN A 71 -15.16 -5.93 -8.52
CA ASN A 71 -15.05 -7.23 -7.84
C ASN A 71 -13.77 -7.99 -8.23
N PHE A 72 -12.69 -7.25 -8.51
CA PHE A 72 -11.40 -7.86 -8.80
C PHE A 72 -10.84 -8.50 -7.53
N PRO A 73 -10.52 -9.80 -7.52
CA PRO A 73 -9.96 -10.47 -6.35
C PRO A 73 -8.49 -10.06 -6.15
N SER A 74 -8.28 -8.91 -5.51
CA SER A 74 -6.94 -8.34 -5.30
C SER A 74 -6.32 -8.81 -3.99
N ASP A 75 -5.18 -9.51 -4.09
CA ASP A 75 -4.35 -9.84 -2.93
C ASP A 75 -3.80 -8.58 -2.23
N ILE A 76 -3.61 -7.48 -2.96
CA ILE A 76 -3.18 -6.19 -2.37
C ILE A 76 -4.26 -5.66 -1.43
N SER A 77 -5.53 -5.64 -1.87
CA SER A 77 -6.65 -5.19 -1.04
C SER A 77 -6.84 -6.08 0.17
N THR A 78 -6.75 -7.40 0.00
CA THR A 78 -6.85 -8.37 1.10
C THR A 78 -5.75 -8.17 2.13
N LEU A 79 -4.50 -7.94 1.68
CA LEU A 79 -3.38 -7.71 2.58
C LEU A 79 -3.54 -6.39 3.34
N LEU A 80 -3.99 -5.33 2.67
CA LEU A 80 -4.22 -4.02 3.27
C LEU A 80 -5.36 -4.04 4.30
N LEU A 81 -6.40 -4.84 4.05
CA LEU A 81 -7.46 -5.12 5.02
C LEU A 81 -6.90 -5.88 6.23
N ALA A 82 -6.09 -6.91 6.00
CA ALA A 82 -5.55 -7.76 7.06
C ALA A 82 -4.62 -7.02 8.05
N VAL A 83 -4.07 -5.88 7.65
CA VAL A 83 -3.19 -5.04 8.49
C VAL A 83 -3.89 -3.79 9.04
N ASP A 84 -5.22 -3.73 8.95
CA ASP A 84 -6.04 -2.62 9.46
C ASP A 84 -5.60 -1.25 8.89
N SER A 85 -5.30 -1.22 7.59
CA SER A 85 -4.84 0.01 6.95
C SER A 85 -5.97 1.03 6.75
N SER A 86 -5.59 2.29 6.54
CA SER A 86 -6.54 3.36 6.20
C SER A 86 -6.25 3.94 4.83
N VAL A 87 -7.28 4.47 4.18
CA VAL A 87 -7.21 5.18 2.90
C VAL A 87 -7.75 6.59 3.06
N SER A 88 -7.00 7.57 2.58
CA SER A 88 -7.44 8.96 2.46
C SER A 88 -8.06 9.20 1.09
N ILE A 89 -9.34 9.58 1.05
CA ILE A 89 -10.11 9.86 -0.17
C ILE A 89 -10.32 11.36 -0.29
N LEU A 90 -9.92 11.91 -1.43
CA LEU A 90 -10.11 13.32 -1.78
C LEU A 90 -11.34 13.45 -2.68
N THR A 91 -12.33 14.24 -2.25
CA THR A 91 -13.55 14.53 -3.02
C THR A 91 -13.73 16.04 -3.15
N GLY A 92 -13.23 16.62 -4.25
CA GLY A 92 -13.21 18.07 -4.41
C GLY A 92 -12.33 18.71 -3.32
N PRO A 93 -12.86 19.63 -2.48
CA PRO A 93 -12.09 20.24 -1.39
C PRO A 93 -12.02 19.38 -0.12
N SER A 94 -12.80 18.28 0.00
CA SER A 94 -12.80 17.44 1.20
C SER A 94 -11.77 16.31 1.14
N CYS A 95 -11.23 15.97 2.31
CA CYS A 95 -10.38 14.80 2.52
C CYS A 95 -10.97 13.98 3.68
N GLU A 96 -11.26 12.72 3.42
CA GLU A 96 -11.80 11.79 4.41
C GLU A 96 -10.84 10.61 4.56
N LYS A 97 -10.52 10.25 5.80
CA LYS A 97 -9.69 9.07 6.10
C LYS A 97 -10.60 7.96 6.62
N ILE A 98 -10.60 6.84 5.92
CA ILE A 98 -11.46 5.68 6.20
C ILE A 98 -10.56 4.47 6.49
N THR A 99 -10.87 3.72 7.53
CA THR A 99 -10.21 2.43 7.82
C THR A 99 -10.82 1.33 6.96
N MET A 100 -10.00 0.42 6.46
CA MET A 100 -10.48 -0.70 5.66
C MET A 100 -11.25 -1.71 6.53
N GLU A 101 -12.47 -2.06 6.11
CA GLU A 101 -13.36 -3.06 6.73
C GLU A 101 -13.87 -4.10 5.72
#